data_AF-A0A6M4FZL5-F1
#
_entry.id   AF-A0A6M4FZL5-F1
#
_cell.length_a   1.000
_cell.length_b   1.000
_cell.length_c   1.000
_cell.angle_alpha   90.00
_cell.angle_beta   90.00
_cell.angle_gamma   90.00
#
_symmetry.space_group_name_H-M   'P 1'
#
loop_
_entity.id
_entity.type
_entity.pdbx_description
1 polymer ?
#
loop_
_entity_poly.entity_id
_entity_poly.type
_entity_poly.pdbx_seq_one_letter_code
_entity_poly.pdbx_strand_id
1 'polypeptide(L)'
;MEREYIDAMREHLATLAEELEQLSQAATQPSGLSPLLYRAAERNLQLLTEACIGIAKQRLKALGQAVPSEARQAFAKLHRLGHDDSGTPWNKVIGLRNALVHDYLNLDAGIVESVIRQRDYQRLLDFAETQLRAG
;
A
#
# COMPACT_ATOMS: atom_id res chain seq x y z
N MET A 1 -15.71 10.45 5.45
CA MET A 1 -14.38 10.96 5.86
C MET A 1 -14.39 12.46 5.72
N GLU A 2 -13.56 13.20 6.45
CA GLU A 2 -13.48 14.65 6.28
C GLU A 2 -12.83 14.98 4.92
N ARG A 3 -13.32 16.02 4.25
CA ARG A 3 -12.87 16.39 2.89
C ARG A 3 -11.37 16.70 2.84
N GLU A 4 -10.87 17.45 3.82
CA GLU A 4 -9.45 17.80 3.92
C GLU A 4 -8.56 16.57 4.03
N TYR A 5 -8.98 15.55 4.78
CA TYR A 5 -8.26 14.27 4.85
C TYR A 5 -8.25 13.55 3.50
N ILE A 6 -9.38 13.52 2.78
CA ILE A 6 -9.46 12.89 1.46
C ILE A 6 -8.51 13.57 0.48
N ASP A 7 -8.51 14.91 0.45
CA ASP A 7 -7.69 15.68 -0.48
C ASP A 7 -6.20 15.49 -0.19
N ALA A 8 -5.80 15.55 1.09
CA ALA A 8 -4.41 15.28 1.50
C ALA A 8 -3.96 13.84 1.18
N MET A 9 -4.83 12.85 1.39
CA MET A 9 -4.51 11.46 1.04
C MET A 9 -4.38 11.26 -0.47
N ARG A 10 -5.20 11.93 -1.28
CA ARG A 10 -5.10 11.86 -2.75
C ARG A 10 -3.80 12.46 -3.26
N GLU A 11 -3.41 13.62 -2.75
CA GLU A 11 -2.14 14.24 -3.09
C GLU A 11 -0.97 13.31 -2.73
N HIS A 12 -0.99 12.74 -1.52
CA HIS A 12 0.03 11.79 -1.09
C HIS A 12 0.10 10.53 -1.98
N LEU A 13 -1.06 9.95 -2.32
CA LEU A 13 -1.13 8.77 -3.19
C LEU A 13 -0.68 9.07 -4.62
N ALA A 14 -0.94 10.29 -5.14
CA ALA A 14 -0.48 10.72 -6.45
C ALA A 14 1.06 10.76 -6.50
N THR A 15 1.70 11.35 -5.49
CA THR A 15 3.17 11.35 -5.38
C THR A 15 3.72 9.93 -5.33
N LEU A 16 3.15 9.06 -4.48
CA LEU A 16 3.58 7.65 -4.40
C LEU A 16 3.41 6.92 -5.73
N ALA A 17 2.32 7.17 -6.46
CA ALA A 17 2.07 6.55 -7.76
C ALA A 17 3.12 6.98 -8.81
N GLU A 18 3.47 8.25 -8.84
CA GLU A 18 4.52 8.77 -9.73
C GLU A 18 5.89 8.15 -9.42
N GLU A 19 6.28 8.12 -8.14
CA GLU A 19 7.55 7.54 -7.71
C GLU A 19 7.62 6.03 -8.00
N LEU A 20 6.56 5.28 -7.68
CA LEU A 20 6.48 3.84 -7.96
C LEU A 20 6.53 3.54 -9.45
N GLU A 21 5.93 4.40 -10.29
CA GLU A 21 5.99 4.26 -11.73
C GLU A 21 7.41 4.47 -12.28
N GLN A 22 8.12 5.49 -11.79
CA GLN A 22 9.54 5.69 -12.14
C GLN A 22 10.41 4.49 -11.73
N LEU A 23 10.15 3.93 -10.55
CA LEU A 23 10.83 2.74 -10.05
C LEU A 23 10.52 1.50 -10.88
N SER A 24 9.26 1.31 -11.29
CA SER A 24 8.85 0.24 -12.20
C SER A 24 9.60 0.33 -13.52
N GLN A 25 9.65 1.53 -14.12
CA GLN A 25 10.39 1.77 -15.37
C GLN A 25 11.88 1.45 -15.21
N ALA A 26 12.51 1.90 -14.12
CA ALA A 26 13.89 1.55 -13.82
C ALA A 26 14.11 0.04 -13.64
N ALA A 27 13.20 -0.66 -12.95
CA ALA A 27 13.28 -2.11 -12.71
C ALA A 27 13.15 -2.97 -13.98
N THR A 28 12.63 -2.41 -15.08
CA THR A 28 12.58 -3.07 -16.40
C THR A 28 13.86 -2.89 -17.22
N GLN A 29 14.73 -1.96 -16.84
CA GLN A 29 16.00 -1.76 -17.54
C GLN A 29 16.99 -2.88 -17.20
N PRO A 30 17.96 -3.20 -18.09
CA PRO A 30 18.96 -4.23 -17.84
C PRO A 30 19.80 -3.98 -16.58
N SER A 31 19.98 -2.71 -16.19
CA SER A 31 20.67 -2.33 -14.96
C SER A 31 19.88 -2.63 -13.69
N GLY A 32 18.57 -2.90 -13.81
CA GLY A 32 17.67 -3.09 -12.67
C GLY A 32 17.62 -1.88 -11.73
N LEU A 33 17.25 -2.13 -10.48
CA LEU A 33 17.26 -1.12 -9.43
C LEU A 33 18.67 -1.02 -8.84
N SER A 34 19.27 0.17 -8.91
CA SER A 34 20.48 0.46 -8.12
C SER A 34 20.16 0.38 -6.62
N PRO A 35 21.14 0.24 -5.72
CA PRO A 35 20.89 0.18 -4.29
C PRO A 35 20.07 1.35 -3.75
N LEU A 36 20.27 2.56 -4.29
CA LEU A 36 19.50 3.75 -3.91
C LEU A 36 18.03 3.64 -4.36
N LEU A 37 17.80 3.25 -5.62
CA LEU A 37 16.45 3.06 -6.16
C LEU A 37 15.72 1.92 -5.45
N TYR A 38 16.44 0.87 -5.08
CA TYR A 38 15.91 -0.22 -4.27
C TYR A 38 15.42 0.29 -2.90
N ARG A 39 16.21 1.12 -2.19
CA ARG A 39 15.75 1.75 -0.94
C ARG A 39 14.53 2.67 -1.14
N ALA A 40 14.47 3.39 -2.26
CA ALA A 40 13.31 4.20 -2.60
C ALA A 40 12.05 3.33 -2.83
N ALA A 41 12.19 2.17 -3.48
CA ALA A 41 11.12 1.20 -3.64
C ALA A 41 10.62 0.64 -2.30
N GLU A 42 11.52 0.22 -1.42
CA GLU A 42 11.16 -0.24 -0.08
C GLU A 42 10.34 0.82 0.67
N ARG A 43 10.80 2.07 0.65
CA ARG A 43 10.12 3.16 1.34
C ARG A 43 8.75 3.46 0.75
N ASN A 44 8.63 3.49 -0.57
CA ASN A 44 7.37 3.72 -1.26
C ASN A 44 6.33 2.63 -0.95
N LEU A 45 6.74 1.36 -0.96
CA LEU A 45 5.86 0.24 -0.60
C LEU A 45 5.40 0.30 0.87
N GLN A 46 6.28 0.69 1.79
CA GLN A 46 5.91 0.92 3.19
C GLN A 46 4.88 2.04 3.32
N LEU A 47 5.14 3.20 2.72
CA LEU A 47 4.26 4.37 2.78
C LEU A 47 2.88 4.08 2.18
N LEU A 48 2.84 3.44 1.01
CA LEU A 48 1.59 3.04 0.37
C LEU A 48 0.79 2.06 1.24
N THR A 49 1.48 1.10 1.87
CA THR A 49 0.82 0.16 2.79
C THR A 49 0.26 0.87 4.03
N GLU A 50 1.00 1.81 4.63
CA GLU A 50 0.50 2.60 5.76
C GLU A 50 -0.69 3.49 5.38
N ALA A 51 -0.63 4.12 4.20
CA ALA A 51 -1.74 4.90 3.65
C ALA A 51 -3.01 4.04 3.53
N CYS A 52 -2.89 2.84 2.96
CA CYS A 52 -4.01 1.90 2.85
C CYS A 52 -4.56 1.48 4.22
N ILE A 53 -3.68 1.22 5.21
CA ILE A 53 -4.10 0.89 6.59
C ILE A 53 -4.88 2.06 7.22
N GLY A 54 -4.38 3.28 7.08
CA GLY A 54 -5.02 4.49 7.57
C GLY A 54 -6.41 4.69 6.96
N ILE A 55 -6.50 4.61 5.64
CA ILE A 55 -7.76 4.73 4.88
C ILE A 55 -8.74 3.64 5.29
N ALA A 56 -8.29 2.39 5.43
CA ALA A 56 -9.14 1.28 5.87
C ALA A 56 -9.75 1.54 7.26
N LYS A 57 -8.94 2.03 8.20
CA LYS A 57 -9.38 2.38 9.55
C LYS A 57 -10.36 3.57 9.54
N GLN A 58 -10.08 4.60 8.75
CA GLN A 58 -10.98 5.75 8.59
C GLN A 58 -12.31 5.34 7.94
N ARG A 59 -12.28 4.41 6.98
CA ARG A 59 -13.48 3.85 6.38
C ARG A 59 -14.34 3.13 7.41
N LEU A 60 -13.75 2.25 8.23
CA LEU A 60 -14.47 1.58 9.31
C LEU A 60 -15.11 2.58 10.28
N LYS A 61 -14.37 3.63 10.66
CA LYS A 61 -14.89 4.71 11.51
C LYS A 61 -16.08 5.42 10.87
N ALA A 62 -16.00 5.76 9.58
CA ALA A 62 -17.09 6.41 8.84
C ALA A 62 -18.35 5.53 8.72
N LEU A 63 -18.19 4.21 8.71
CA LEU A 63 -19.27 3.22 8.71
C LEU A 63 -19.86 2.98 10.12
N GLY A 64 -19.44 3.73 11.14
CA GLY A 64 -19.86 3.54 12.54
C GLY A 64 -19.35 2.24 13.16
N GLN A 65 -18.32 1.62 12.59
CA GLN A 65 -17.80 0.34 13.02
C GLN A 65 -16.67 0.50 14.04
N ALA A 66 -16.60 -0.42 15.00
CA ALA A 66 -15.41 -0.54 15.85
C ALA A 66 -14.15 -0.78 14.99
N VAL A 67 -13.10 0.00 15.23
CA VAL A 67 -11.85 -0.03 14.47
C VAL A 67 -10.84 -0.95 15.16
N PRO A 68 -10.42 -2.06 14.53
CA PRO A 68 -9.38 -2.93 15.12
C PRO A 68 -8.03 -2.21 15.25
N SER A 69 -7.26 -2.54 16.29
CA SER A 69 -5.88 -2.07 16.44
C SER A 69 -4.98 -2.63 15.33
N GLU A 70 -5.13 -3.92 15.04
CA GLU A 70 -4.34 -4.67 14.07
C GLU A 70 -4.76 -4.41 12.62
N ALA A 71 -3.78 -4.10 11.76
CA ALA A 71 -4.00 -3.81 10.35
C ALA A 71 -4.73 -4.95 9.61
N ARG A 72 -4.29 -6.21 9.80
CA ARG A 72 -4.91 -7.38 9.16
C ARG A 72 -6.38 -7.51 9.53
N GLN A 73 -6.73 -7.22 10.78
CA GLN A 73 -8.10 -7.28 11.25
C GLN A 73 -8.96 -6.15 10.68
N ALA A 74 -8.39 -4.96 10.46
CA ALA A 74 -9.10 -3.85 9.82
C ALA A 74 -9.51 -4.20 8.38
N PHE A 75 -8.58 -4.71 7.55
CA PHE A 75 -8.91 -5.15 6.19
C PHE A 75 -9.87 -6.34 6.17
N ALA A 76 -9.64 -7.36 7.00
CA ALA A 76 -10.57 -8.49 7.11
C ALA A 76 -11.98 -8.06 7.51
N LYS A 77 -12.11 -7.03 8.36
CA LYS A 77 -13.41 -6.48 8.73
C LYS A 77 -14.06 -5.73 7.55
N LEU A 78 -13.32 -4.89 6.81
CA LEU A 78 -13.86 -4.22 5.62
C LEU A 78 -14.35 -5.21 4.57
N HIS A 79 -13.57 -6.26 4.30
CA HIS A 79 -13.95 -7.31 3.36
C HIS A 79 -15.24 -8.02 3.81
N ARG A 80 -15.33 -8.44 5.09
CA ARG A 80 -16.55 -9.07 5.63
C ARG A 80 -17.79 -8.18 5.56
N LEU A 81 -17.62 -6.86 5.57
CA LEU A 81 -18.70 -5.90 5.44
C LEU A 81 -19.05 -5.58 3.97
N GLY A 82 -18.37 -6.19 2.99
CA GLY A 82 -18.60 -5.93 1.56
C GLY A 82 -18.07 -4.57 1.10
N HIS A 83 -17.06 -4.03 1.78
CA HIS A 83 -16.44 -2.75 1.42
C HIS A 83 -15.03 -2.90 0.84
N ASP A 84 -14.53 -4.13 0.69
CA ASP A 84 -13.27 -4.42 0.01
C ASP A 84 -13.39 -5.72 -0.79
N ASP A 85 -13.67 -5.58 -2.09
CA ASP A 85 -13.74 -6.68 -3.05
C ASP A 85 -12.53 -6.68 -3.99
N SER A 86 -11.45 -5.98 -3.62
CA SER A 86 -10.26 -5.82 -4.47
C SER A 86 -9.52 -7.14 -4.76
N GLY A 87 -9.77 -8.18 -3.96
CA GLY A 87 -9.00 -9.43 -3.99
C GLY A 87 -7.54 -9.25 -3.54
N THR A 88 -7.20 -8.10 -2.94
CA THR A 88 -5.85 -7.81 -2.49
C THR A 88 -5.43 -8.76 -1.36
N PRO A 89 -4.28 -9.44 -1.45
CA PRO A 89 -3.82 -10.35 -0.41
C PRO A 89 -3.20 -9.58 0.76
N TRP A 90 -4.01 -8.83 1.52
CA TRP A 90 -3.54 -7.93 2.58
C TRP A 90 -2.62 -8.58 3.61
N ASN A 91 -2.80 -9.87 3.90
CA ASN A 91 -1.89 -10.61 4.79
C ASN A 91 -0.45 -10.65 4.26
N LYS A 92 -0.29 -10.84 2.93
CA LYS A 92 1.02 -10.81 2.27
C LYS A 92 1.59 -9.40 2.19
N VAL A 93 0.74 -8.42 1.86
CA VAL A 93 1.12 -6.99 1.80
C VAL A 93 1.65 -6.50 3.15
N ILE A 94 0.91 -6.76 4.23
CA ILE A 94 1.33 -6.40 5.60
C ILE A 94 2.55 -7.22 6.02
N GLY A 95 2.65 -8.48 5.58
CA GLY A 95 3.83 -9.31 5.78
C GLY A 95 5.09 -8.68 5.19
N LEU A 96 5.03 -8.26 3.92
CA LEU A 96 6.11 -7.57 3.24
C LEU A 96 6.50 -6.27 3.95
N ARG A 97 5.51 -5.42 4.29
CA ARG A 97 5.77 -4.20 5.07
C ARG A 97 6.47 -4.48 6.39
N ASN A 98 6.08 -5.53 7.11
CA ASN A 98 6.72 -5.90 8.37
C ASN A 98 8.15 -6.40 8.16
N ALA A 99 8.39 -7.20 7.12
CA ALA A 99 9.74 -7.67 6.77
C ALA A 99 10.66 -6.50 6.41
N LEU A 100 10.17 -5.54 5.63
CA LEU A 100 10.91 -4.32 5.25
C LEU A 100 11.38 -3.47 6.45
N VAL A 101 10.70 -3.56 7.60
CA VAL A 101 11.02 -2.76 8.79
C VAL A 101 11.77 -3.58 9.85
N HIS A 102 11.32 -4.82 10.09
CA HIS A 102 11.77 -5.61 11.24
C HIS A 102 12.70 -6.76 10.87
N ASP A 103 12.66 -7.25 9.63
CA ASP A 103 13.41 -8.42 9.16
C ASP A 103 14.24 -8.09 7.90
N TYR A 104 14.64 -6.82 7.77
CA TYR A 104 15.24 -6.29 6.55
C TYR A 104 16.61 -6.91 6.21
N LEU A 105 17.27 -7.55 7.17
CA LEU A 105 18.53 -8.27 6.95
C LEU A 105 18.32 -9.62 6.26
N ASN A 106 17.14 -10.23 6.40
CA ASN A 106 16.82 -11.55 5.85
C ASN A 106 15.85 -11.47 4.67
N LEU A 107 15.36 -10.28 4.33
CA LEU A 107 14.46 -10.07 3.20
C LEU A 107 15.20 -10.29 1.88
N ASP A 108 14.67 -11.19 1.05
CA ASP A 108 15.13 -11.36 -0.33
C ASP A 108 14.75 -10.13 -1.17
N ALA A 109 15.78 -9.43 -1.68
CA ALA A 109 15.61 -8.25 -2.52
C ALA A 109 14.81 -8.52 -3.80
N GLY A 110 14.86 -9.77 -4.30
CA GLY A 110 14.07 -10.18 -5.46
C GLY A 110 12.56 -10.04 -5.27
N ILE A 111 12.08 -10.11 -4.02
CA ILE A 111 10.64 -9.92 -3.71
C ILE A 111 10.22 -8.47 -4.00
N VAL A 112 10.98 -7.49 -3.49
CA VAL A 112 10.68 -6.07 -3.70
C VAL A 112 10.80 -5.71 -5.18
N GLU A 113 11.88 -6.16 -5.83
CA GLU A 113 12.05 -5.95 -7.28
C GLU A 113 10.89 -6.54 -8.08
N SER A 114 10.42 -7.75 -7.72
CA SER A 114 9.29 -8.39 -8.39
C SER A 114 8.01 -7.56 -8.22
N VAL A 115 7.70 -7.10 -7.01
CA VAL A 115 6.51 -6.28 -6.74
C VAL A 115 6.53 -4.98 -7.55
N ILE A 116 7.70 -4.33 -7.64
CA ILE A 116 7.89 -3.11 -8.42
C ILE A 116 7.75 -3.39 -9.92
N ARG A 117 8.51 -4.37 -10.45
CA ARG A 117 8.53 -4.71 -11.87
C ARG A 117 7.16 -5.18 -12.39
N GLN A 118 6.41 -5.92 -11.58
CA GLN A 118 5.08 -6.42 -11.94
C GLN A 118 3.96 -5.40 -11.69
N ARG A 119 4.29 -4.24 -11.11
CA ARG A 119 3.33 -3.19 -10.72
C ARG A 119 2.23 -3.71 -9.79
N ASP A 120 2.56 -4.67 -8.92
CA ASP A 120 1.61 -5.26 -7.96
C ASP A 120 1.08 -4.22 -6.97
N TYR A 121 1.83 -3.14 -6.75
CA TYR A 121 1.43 -1.98 -5.95
C TYR A 121 0.18 -1.27 -6.51
N GLN A 122 -0.15 -1.44 -7.79
CA GLN A 122 -1.32 -0.77 -8.41
C GLN A 122 -2.62 -1.15 -7.70
N ARG A 123 -2.76 -2.39 -7.24
CA ARG A 123 -3.97 -2.84 -6.54
C ARG A 123 -4.19 -2.10 -5.20
N LEU A 124 -3.10 -1.67 -4.55
CA LEU A 124 -3.17 -0.88 -3.33
C LEU A 124 -3.64 0.55 -3.63
N LEU A 125 -3.13 1.15 -4.71
CA LEU A 125 -3.59 2.46 -5.19
C LEU A 125 -5.08 2.42 -5.56
N ASP A 126 -5.50 1.38 -6.29
CA ASP A 126 -6.90 1.20 -6.70
C ASP A 126 -7.83 1.01 -5.49
N PHE A 127 -7.40 0.21 -4.51
CA PHE A 127 -8.10 0.08 -3.24
C PHE A 127 -8.24 1.43 -2.54
N ALA A 128 -7.13 2.16 -2.37
CA ALA A 128 -7.12 3.43 -1.65
C ALA A 128 -8.07 4.45 -2.30
N GLU A 129 -7.99 4.61 -3.61
CA GLU A 129 -8.87 5.52 -4.35
C GLU A 129 -10.34 5.10 -4.26
N THR A 130 -10.64 3.80 -4.32
CA THR A 130 -12.01 3.29 -4.14
C THR A 130 -12.58 3.66 -2.77
N GLN A 131 -11.81 3.48 -1.70
CA GLN A 131 -12.26 3.81 -0.35
C GLN A 131 -12.42 5.32 -0.13
N LEU A 132 -11.52 6.13 -0.70
CA LEU A 132 -11.58 7.59 -0.63
C LEU A 132 -12.77 8.17 -1.40
N ARG A 133 -13.19 7.55 -2.52
CA ARG A 133 -14.42 7.93 -3.24
C ARG A 133 -15.68 7.57 -2.48
N ALA A 134 -15.66 6.47 -1.75
CA ALA A 134 -16.84 5.96 -1.06
C ALA A 134 -17.10 6.65 0.28
N GLY A 135 -16.11 7.34 0.85
CA GLY A 135 -16.17 7.98 2.18
C GLY A 135 -16.44 9.46 2.14
#